data_AF-A0A8T7HC74-F1
#
_entry.id   AF-A0A8T7HC74-F1
#
_cell.length_a   1.000
_cell.length_b   1.000
_cell.length_c   1.000
_cell.angle_alpha   90.00
_cell.angle_beta   90.00
_cell.angle_gamma   90.00
#
_symmetry.space_group_name_H-M   'P 1'
#
loop_
_entity.id
_entity.type
_entity.pdbx_description
1 polymer ?
#
loop_
_entity_poly.entity_id
_entity_poly.type
_entity_poly.pdbx_seq_one_letter_code
_entity_poly.pdbx_strand_id
1 'polypeptide(L)'
;MSVGISEPEPAEYYKPYIDDHYTVLGGFDIAKSNSIWIALVACETGRGNDIRFYKWKWRYETWKVDLARMSCGYWNWDEISDKVNILKERFKV
;
A
#
# COMPACT_ATOMS: atom_id res chain seq x y z
N MET A 1 10.96 17.44 5.36
CA MET A 1 11.70 16.20 5.67
C MET A 1 11.06 15.61 6.92
N SER A 2 10.15 14.65 6.77
CA SER A 2 9.51 13.95 7.88
C SER A 2 10.51 13.00 8.53
N VAL A 3 10.91 13.32 9.75
CA VAL A 3 11.83 12.49 10.54
C VAL A 3 11.04 11.29 11.06
N GLY A 4 11.34 10.08 10.58
CA GLY A 4 10.89 8.83 11.21
C GLY A 4 10.07 7.86 10.36
N ILE A 5 9.72 8.19 9.11
CA ILE A 5 9.08 7.25 8.19
C ILE A 5 10.17 6.50 7.41
N SER A 6 10.11 5.16 7.40
CA SER A 6 11.05 4.32 6.67
C SER A 6 10.95 4.53 5.17
N GLU A 7 11.88 3.93 4.43
CA GLU A 7 11.76 3.81 2.98
C GLU A 7 10.54 2.92 2.62
N PRO A 8 9.92 3.12 1.43
CA PRO A 8 8.86 2.25 0.97
C PRO A 8 9.40 0.84 0.72
N GLU A 9 8.60 -0.15 1.09
CA GLU A 9 8.87 -1.54 0.77
C GLU A 9 8.94 -1.72 -0.75
N PRO A 10 9.82 -2.60 -1.23
CA PRO A 10 10.05 -2.79 -2.65
C PRO A 10 8.87 -3.53 -3.32
N ALA A 11 8.85 -3.55 -4.65
CA ALA A 11 7.77 -4.15 -5.42
C ALA A 11 7.54 -5.63 -5.07
N GLU A 12 8.62 -6.38 -4.82
CA GLU A 12 8.62 -7.81 -4.50
C GLU A 12 7.84 -8.12 -3.23
N TYR A 13 7.72 -7.16 -2.31
CA TYR A 13 6.98 -7.33 -1.06
C TYR A 13 5.47 -7.44 -1.30
N TYR A 14 4.92 -6.68 -2.26
CA TYR A 14 3.47 -6.66 -2.53
C TYR A 14 3.07 -7.54 -3.72
N LYS A 15 3.97 -7.73 -4.70
CA LYS A 15 3.69 -8.42 -5.97
C LYS A 15 3.04 -9.80 -5.80
N PRO A 16 3.41 -10.67 -4.84
CA PRO A 16 2.77 -11.98 -4.67
C PRO A 16 1.30 -11.92 -4.26
N TYR A 17 0.82 -10.76 -3.80
CA TYR A 17 -0.50 -10.58 -3.21
C TYR A 17 -1.43 -9.70 -4.06
N ILE A 18 -0.90 -9.14 -5.15
CA ILE A 18 -1.66 -8.32 -6.11
C ILE A 18 -1.80 -9.13 -7.39
N ASP A 19 -3.01 -9.64 -7.64
CA ASP A 19 -3.40 -10.30 -8.87
C ASP A 19 -4.11 -9.28 -9.77
N ASP A 20 -3.38 -8.25 -10.20
CA ASP A 20 -3.92 -7.15 -10.98
C ASP A 20 -3.02 -6.85 -12.18
N HIS A 21 -3.56 -6.16 -13.18
CA HIS A 21 -2.86 -5.87 -14.44
C HIS A 21 -1.79 -4.76 -14.32
N TYR A 22 -1.49 -4.30 -13.11
CA TYR A 22 -0.57 -3.20 -12.86
C TYR A 22 0.82 -3.68 -12.46
N THR A 23 1.85 -2.96 -12.88
CA THR A 23 3.22 -3.22 -12.44
C THR A 23 3.45 -2.53 -11.11
N VAL A 24 3.68 -3.32 -10.05
CA VAL A 24 3.99 -2.79 -8.71
C VAL A 24 5.37 -2.12 -8.72
N LEU A 25 5.47 -0.94 -8.11
CA LEU A 25 6.72 -0.19 -7.96
C LEU A 25 7.27 -0.23 -6.53
N GLY A 26 6.39 -0.23 -5.54
CA GLY A 26 6.71 -0.24 -4.11
C GLY A 26 5.56 0.35 -3.29
N GLY A 27 5.71 0.47 -1.97
CA GLY A 27 4.60 0.92 -1.14
C GLY A 27 4.87 0.98 0.36
N PHE A 28 3.87 1.42 1.11
CA PHE A 28 3.89 1.46 2.57
C PHE A 28 2.75 0.66 3.18
N ASP A 29 3.09 -0.13 4.19
CA ASP A 29 2.10 -0.68 5.11
C ASP A 29 1.52 0.46 5.96
N ILE A 30 0.19 0.52 6.00
CA ILE A 30 -0.56 1.37 6.95
C ILE A 30 -0.83 0.57 8.21
N ALA A 31 -1.26 -0.68 8.06
CA ALA A 31 -1.52 -1.58 9.17
C ALA A 31 -1.34 -3.03 8.73
N LYS A 32 -0.60 -3.82 9.50
CA LYS A 32 -0.43 -5.25 9.26
C LYS A 32 -0.57 -6.02 10.56
N SER A 33 -1.44 -7.03 10.54
CA SER A 33 -1.73 -7.93 11.64
C SER A 33 -1.79 -9.36 11.11
N ASN A 34 -2.02 -10.34 11.99
CA ASN A 34 -2.15 -11.74 11.58
C ASN A 34 -3.38 -12.04 10.70
N SER A 35 -4.33 -11.09 10.58
CA SER A 35 -5.57 -11.34 9.83
C SER A 35 -5.95 -10.25 8.82
N ILE A 36 -5.39 -9.05 8.95
CA ILE A 36 -5.66 -7.88 8.11
C ILE A 36 -4.33 -7.24 7.73
N TRP A 37 -4.22 -6.85 6.47
CA TRP A 37 -3.10 -6.08 5.95
C TRP A 37 -3.65 -4.95 5.08
N ILE A 38 -3.20 -3.73 5.31
CA ILE A 38 -3.61 -2.51 4.62
C ILE A 38 -2.35 -1.78 4.17
N ALA A 39 -2.30 -1.39 2.90
CA ALA A 39 -1.14 -0.69 2.32
C ALA A 39 -1.53 0.34 1.25
N LEU A 40 -0.65 1.31 1.07
CA LEU A 40 -0.59 2.18 -0.11
C LEU A 40 0.50 1.67 -1.03
N VAL A 41 0.16 1.33 -2.26
CA VAL A 41 1.09 0.73 -3.22
C VAL A 41 1.13 1.59 -4.47
N ALA A 42 2.32 2.09 -4.81
CA ALA A 42 2.57 2.73 -6.08
C ALA A 42 2.62 1.67 -7.19
N CYS A 43 1.89 1.91 -8.27
CA CYS A 43 1.82 1.02 -9.42
C CYS A 43 1.91 1.82 -10.71
N GLU A 44 2.60 1.26 -11.70
CA GLU A 44 2.51 1.72 -13.08
C GLU A 44 1.22 1.19 -13.71
N THR A 45 0.45 2.11 -14.31
CA THR A 45 -0.77 1.81 -15.06
C THR A 45 -0.59 2.17 -16.53
N GLY A 46 -1.51 1.71 -17.39
CA GLY A 46 -1.51 2.11 -18.81
C GLY A 46 -1.71 3.62 -19.06
N ARG A 47 -1.95 4.43 -18.02
CA ARG A 47 -2.12 5.89 -18.11
C ARG A 47 -1.04 6.67 -17.36
N GLY A 48 -0.04 5.99 -16.80
CA GLY A 48 0.96 6.56 -15.90
C GLY A 48 0.95 5.91 -14.52
N ASN A 49 1.80 6.41 -13.63
CA ASN A 49 1.92 5.88 -12.29
C ASN A 49 0.77 6.37 -11.41
N ASP A 50 0.33 5.53 -10.48
CA ASP A 50 -0.77 5.82 -9.56
C ASP A 50 -0.47 5.21 -8.17
N ILE A 51 -1.12 5.71 -7.12
CA ILE A 51 -1.08 5.12 -5.78
C ILE A 51 -2.40 4.44 -5.51
N ARG A 52 -2.34 3.13 -5.31
CA ARG A 52 -3.50 2.28 -5.02
C ARG A 52 -3.57 1.93 -3.56
N PHE A 53 -4.78 1.98 -3.05
CA PHE A 53 -5.09 1.54 -1.70
C PHE A 53 -5.51 0.08 -1.72
N TYR A 54 -4.78 -0.76 -0.99
CA TYR A 54 -5.08 -2.19 -0.88
C TYR A 54 -5.41 -2.58 0.55
N LYS A 55 -6.32 -3.55 0.64
CA LYS A 55 -6.63 -4.27 1.85
C LYS A 55 -6.61 -5.75 1.52
N TRP A 56 -5.90 -6.54 2.31
CA TRP A 56 -5.95 -7.99 2.28
C TRP A 56 -6.47 -8.52 3.61
N LYS A 57 -7.06 -9.71 3.52
CA LYS A 57 -7.51 -10.49 4.65
C LYS A 57 -6.91 -11.89 4.57
N TRP A 58 -6.44 -12.40 5.71
CA TRP A 58 -5.96 -13.77 5.79
C TRP A 58 -7.15 -14.73 5.73
N ARG A 59 -7.09 -15.66 4.78
CA ARG A 59 -8.14 -16.63 4.46
C ARG A 59 -7.49 -17.93 4.01
N TYR A 60 -7.78 -19.04 4.69
CA TYR A 60 -7.30 -20.38 4.29
C TYR A 60 -5.80 -20.39 3.96
N GLU A 61 -4.98 -19.83 4.86
CA GLU A 61 -3.52 -19.79 4.74
C GLU A 61 -2.97 -18.93 3.59
N THR A 62 -3.78 -18.02 3.04
CA THR A 62 -3.35 -17.08 2.01
C THR A 62 -3.94 -15.69 2.21
N TRP A 63 -3.21 -14.66 1.75
CA TRP A 63 -3.71 -13.30 1.70
C TRP A 63 -4.61 -13.13 0.48
N LYS A 64 -5.85 -12.71 0.70
CA LYS A 64 -6.79 -12.38 -0.39
C LYS A 64 -7.16 -10.91 -0.31
N VAL A 65 -7.21 -10.25 -1.47
CA VAL A 65 -7.71 -8.88 -1.58
C VAL A 65 -9.14 -8.84 -1.01
N ASP A 66 -9.37 -7.90 -0.11
CA ASP A 66 -10.65 -7.68 0.56
C ASP A 66 -11.26 -6.35 0.11
N LEU A 67 -12.57 -6.24 0.23
CA LEU A 67 -13.27 -5.00 -0.07
C LEU A 67 -12.87 -3.91 0.94
N ALA A 68 -12.78 -2.67 0.47
CA ALA A 68 -12.40 -1.49 1.24
C ALA A 68 -13.47 -1.03 2.25
N ARG A 69 -14.01 -1.96 3.04
CA ARG A 69 -14.95 -1.75 4.13
C ARG A 69 -14.19 -1.90 5.45
N MET A 70 -13.61 -0.82 5.96
CA MET A 70 -12.92 -0.79 7.25
C MET A 70 -13.16 0.53 7.98
N SER A 71 -12.99 0.50 9.31
CA SER A 71 -12.96 1.73 10.10
C SER A 71 -11.60 2.42 9.92
N CYS A 72 -11.63 3.72 9.71
CA CYS A 72 -10.43 4.55 9.57
C CYS A 72 -10.29 5.59 10.70
N GLY A 73 -11.15 5.54 11.72
CA GLY A 73 -11.17 6.54 12.79
C GLY A 73 -9.93 6.54 13.68
N TYR A 74 -9.17 5.43 13.70
CA TYR A 74 -7.95 5.27 14.50
C TYR A 74 -6.67 5.46 13.67
N TRP A 75 -6.78 5.87 12.40
CA TRP A 75 -5.61 6.02 11.54
C TRP A 75 -4.85 7.29 11.87
N ASN A 76 -3.53 7.21 11.79
CA ASN A 76 -2.67 8.38 11.80
C ASN A 76 -2.64 9.02 10.41
N TRP A 77 -3.58 9.93 10.15
CA TRP A 77 -3.75 10.55 8.84
C TRP A 77 -2.57 11.41 8.42
N ASP A 78 -1.84 12.00 9.37
CA ASP A 78 -0.65 12.80 9.08
C ASP A 78 0.47 11.90 8.54
N GLU A 79 0.71 10.76 9.18
CA GLU A 79 1.70 9.77 8.71
C GLU A 79 1.32 9.17 7.35
N ILE A 80 0.03 8.92 7.12
CA ILE A 80 -0.47 8.44 5.82
C ILE A 80 -0.24 9.50 4.74
N SER A 81 -0.51 10.77 5.04
CA SER A 81 -0.25 11.89 4.13
C SER A 81 1.24 11.97 3.76
N ASP A 82 2.12 11.87 4.75
CA ASP A 82 3.57 11.87 4.52
C ASP A 82 4.01 10.67 3.67
N LYS A 83 3.51 9.47 3.94
CA LYS A 83 3.74 8.26 3.12
C LYS A 83 3.30 8.47 1.67
N VAL A 84 2.13 9.08 1.45
CA VAL A 84 1.65 9.42 0.09
C VAL A 84 2.60 10.38 -0.60
N ASN A 85 3.08 11.42 0.08
CA ASN A 85 4.01 12.38 -0.50
C ASN A 85 5.34 11.72 -0.89
N ILE A 86 5.88 10.84 -0.04
CA ILE A 86 7.08 10.05 -0.36
C ILE A 86 6.87 9.19 -1.61
N LEU A 87 5.71 8.51 -1.73
CA LEU A 87 5.40 7.70 -2.91
C LEU A 87 5.29 8.56 -4.17
N LYS A 88 4.65 9.73 -4.10
CA LYS A 88 4.55 10.68 -5.23
C LYS A 88 5.92 11.14 -5.71
N GLU A 89 6.78 11.56 -4.78
CA GLU A 89 8.14 12.01 -5.10
C GLU A 89 8.99 10.89 -5.70
N ARG A 90 8.99 9.71 -5.08
CA ARG A 90 9.86 8.59 -5.47
C ARG A 90 9.43 7.94 -6.78
N PHE A 91 8.13 7.75 -6.97
CA PHE A 91 7.59 7.01 -8.11
C PHE A 91 6.96 7.92 -9.16
N LYS A 92 7.04 9.25 -9.01
CA LYS A 92 6.50 10.23 -9.97
C LYS A 92 5.02 9.98 -10.28
N VAL A 93 4.25 9.80 -9.21
CA VAL A 93 2.78 9.71 -9.24
C VAL A 93 2.19 11.11 -9.20
#